data_AF-A0A958QDS2-F1
#
_entry.id   AF-A0A958QDS2-F1
#
_cell.length_a   1.000
_cell.length_b   1.000
_cell.length_c   1.000
_cell.angle_alpha   90.00
_cell.angle_beta   90.00
_cell.angle_gamma   90.00
#
_symmetry.space_group_name_H-M   'P 1'
#
loop_
_entity.id
_entity.type
_entity.pdbx_description
1 polymer ?
#
loop_
_entity_poly.entity_id
_entity_poly.type
_entity_poly.pdbx_seq_one_letter_code
_entity_poly.pdbx_strand_id
1 'polypeptide(L)'
;MSLEKALSEAVERAVVFDSQIESSNGVAAYPTRQGAEHRALQELVERHLYMNHHYRCLSMDKIESNSVILSHVKPLLDSLVNCDVGLEVYEMTKLGSFRTTMVRLNGHRLIPKFGSVIGLGSRKNLSDSVAQSLFEAARKLAYCLVSGDRNSLSLEEFKSLESPSIVDHGLLGRNYEYSVNLNYDTSTRSGTECFQDITGETKFTLLQSSSAVLGECPLYVVLAENKKMTKVIFGQRNMETLKSSESNHNLTETPHIMS
;
A
#
# COMPACT_ATOMS: atom_id res chain seq x y z
N MET A 1 4.31 4.53 21.37
CA MET A 1 3.77 4.33 20.01
C MET A 1 4.68 3.60 19.03
N SER A 2 5.94 3.99 18.77
CA SER A 2 6.78 3.27 17.80
C SER A 2 7.09 1.82 18.21
N LEU A 3 7.40 1.60 19.49
CA LEU A 3 7.66 0.27 20.05
C LEU A 3 6.43 -0.63 20.02
N GLU A 4 5.26 -0.12 20.42
CA GLU A 4 4.01 -0.90 20.43
C GLU A 4 3.64 -1.39 19.03
N LYS A 5 3.74 -0.51 18.02
CA LYS A 5 3.51 -0.89 16.63
C LYS A 5 4.50 -1.95 16.16
N ALA A 6 5.79 -1.79 16.48
CA ALA A 6 6.81 -2.76 16.11
C ALA A 6 6.57 -4.14 16.76
N LEU A 7 6.16 -4.16 18.03
CA LEU A 7 5.81 -5.39 18.74
C LEU A 7 4.55 -6.04 18.15
N SER A 8 3.51 -5.27 17.85
CA SER A 8 2.31 -5.78 17.18
C SER A 8 2.63 -6.38 15.81
N GLU A 9 3.44 -5.71 14.98
CA GLU A 9 3.88 -6.24 13.68
C GLU A 9 4.75 -7.50 13.82
N ALA A 10 5.57 -7.59 14.87
CA ALA A 10 6.39 -8.78 15.14
C ALA A 10 5.52 -9.99 15.54
N VAL A 11 4.54 -9.79 16.42
CA VAL A 11 3.56 -10.82 16.79
C VAL A 11 2.77 -11.28 15.58
N GLU A 12 2.28 -10.34 14.77
CA GLU A 12 1.57 -10.64 13.52
C GLU A 12 2.38 -11.56 12.60
N ARG A 13 3.64 -11.20 12.33
CA ARG A 13 4.54 -12.00 11.47
C ARG A 13 4.79 -13.40 12.03
N ALA A 14 4.98 -13.52 13.34
CA ALA A 14 5.17 -14.81 13.99
C ALA A 14 3.93 -15.69 13.85
N VAL A 15 2.74 -15.14 14.11
CA VAL A 15 1.47 -15.87 13.98
C VAL A 15 1.17 -16.26 12.53
N VAL A 16 1.45 -15.38 11.56
CA VAL A 16 1.30 -15.68 10.12
C VAL A 16 2.18 -16.86 9.71
N PHE A 17 3.44 -16.85 10.16
CA PHE A 17 4.39 -17.93 9.90
C PHE A 17 3.93 -19.26 10.53
N ASP A 18 3.54 -19.25 11.81
CA ASP A 18 3.07 -20.45 12.51
C ASP A 18 1.76 -21.01 11.92
N SER A 19 0.88 -20.13 11.44
CA SER A 19 -0.40 -20.49 10.82
C SER A 19 -0.27 -20.93 9.36
N GLN A 20 0.95 -20.95 8.80
CA GLN A 20 1.23 -21.27 7.40
C GLN A 20 0.41 -20.43 6.40
N ILE A 21 0.14 -19.18 6.75
CA ILE A 21 -0.57 -18.26 5.85
C ILE A 21 0.46 -17.68 4.87
N GLU A 22 0.16 -17.77 3.58
CA GLU A 22 1.08 -17.37 2.50
C GLU A 22 1.40 -15.86 2.48
N SER A 23 0.52 -15.03 3.04
CA SER A 23 0.64 -13.57 2.98
C SER A 23 0.13 -12.90 4.25
N SER A 24 0.82 -11.86 4.72
CA SER A 24 0.35 -11.02 5.83
C SER A 24 -0.73 -10.01 5.39
N ASN A 25 -1.08 -9.96 4.10
CA ASN A 25 -2.10 -9.03 3.62
C ASN A 25 -3.44 -9.26 4.31
N GLY A 26 -3.97 -8.21 4.94
CA GLY A 26 -5.22 -8.28 5.69
C GLY A 26 -5.07 -8.98 7.04
N VAL A 27 -3.86 -9.15 7.57
CA VAL A 27 -3.64 -9.62 8.94
C VAL A 27 -3.35 -8.43 9.83
N ALA A 28 -3.91 -8.38 11.03
CA ALA A 28 -3.56 -7.37 12.02
C ALA A 28 -3.59 -7.90 13.44
N ALA A 29 -2.63 -7.45 14.25
CA ALA A 29 -2.59 -7.68 15.69
C ALA A 29 -3.07 -6.45 16.48
N TYR A 30 -3.94 -6.65 17.48
CA TYR A 30 -4.42 -5.57 18.35
C TYR A 30 -4.90 -6.05 19.74
N PRO A 31 -4.87 -5.22 20.80
CA PRO A 31 -5.34 -5.63 22.13
C PRO A 31 -6.83 -6.00 22.23
N THR A 32 -7.65 -5.60 21.26
CA THR A 32 -9.07 -5.96 21.18
C THR A 32 -9.40 -6.58 19.84
N ARG A 33 -10.27 -7.59 19.84
CA ARG A 33 -10.73 -8.24 18.61
C ARG A 33 -11.29 -7.26 17.58
N GLN A 34 -12.17 -6.35 18.01
CA GLN A 34 -12.76 -5.34 17.13
C GLN A 34 -11.71 -4.42 16.52
N GLY A 35 -10.67 -4.05 17.28
CA GLY A 35 -9.58 -3.23 16.77
C GLY A 35 -8.69 -3.99 15.78
N ALA A 36 -8.46 -5.29 15.99
CA ALA A 36 -7.75 -6.15 15.06
C ALA A 36 -8.54 -6.30 13.75
N GLU A 37 -9.83 -6.62 13.82
CA GLU A 37 -10.75 -6.69 12.66
C GLU A 37 -10.75 -5.37 11.87
N HIS A 38 -10.84 -4.23 12.56
CA HIS A 38 -10.82 -2.92 11.90
C HIS A 38 -9.51 -2.66 11.15
N ARG A 39 -8.37 -2.99 11.74
CA ARG A 39 -7.04 -2.78 11.12
C ARG A 39 -6.79 -3.74 9.97
N ALA A 40 -7.17 -5.00 10.13
CA ALA A 40 -7.09 -6.01 9.08
C ALA A 40 -7.91 -5.59 7.84
N LEU A 41 -9.12 -5.07 8.06
CA LEU A 41 -9.94 -4.51 6.98
C LEU A 41 -9.31 -3.26 6.35
N GLN A 42 -8.73 -2.35 7.14
CA GLN A 42 -8.06 -1.16 6.62
C GLN A 42 -6.91 -1.53 5.67
N GLU A 43 -6.07 -2.48 6.06
CA GLU A 43 -4.99 -2.96 5.19
C GLU A 43 -5.53 -3.63 3.94
N LEU A 44 -6.56 -4.48 4.06
CA LEU A 44 -7.14 -5.16 2.91
C LEU A 44 -7.72 -4.16 1.89
N VAL A 45 -8.41 -3.11 2.35
CA VAL A 45 -8.91 -2.01 1.51
C VAL A 45 -7.77 -1.22 0.86
N GLU A 46 -6.72 -0.91 1.63
CA GLU A 46 -5.54 -0.20 1.15
C GLU A 46 -4.86 -0.93 -0.01
N ARG A 47 -4.61 -2.24 0.17
CA ARG A 47 -3.98 -3.08 -0.85
C ARG A 47 -4.89 -3.27 -2.06
N HIS A 48 -6.19 -3.48 -1.84
CA HIS A 48 -7.15 -3.60 -2.93
C HIS A 48 -7.11 -2.38 -3.85
N LEU A 49 -7.22 -1.17 -3.30
CA LEU A 49 -7.24 0.05 -4.10
C LEU A 49 -5.90 0.31 -4.79
N TYR A 50 -4.79 0.09 -4.08
CA TYR A 50 -3.46 0.24 -4.67
C TYR A 50 -3.23 -0.75 -5.83
N MET A 51 -3.61 -2.02 -5.68
CA MET A 51 -3.50 -3.03 -6.74
C MET A 51 -4.37 -2.67 -7.96
N ASN A 52 -5.59 -2.16 -7.75
CA ASN A 52 -6.43 -1.71 -8.85
C ASN A 52 -5.83 -0.52 -9.60
N HIS A 53 -5.24 0.46 -8.90
CA HIS A 53 -4.49 1.51 -9.58
C HIS A 53 -3.30 0.93 -10.36
N HIS A 54 -2.47 0.14 -9.68
CA HIS A 54 -1.23 -0.39 -10.24
C HIS A 54 -1.46 -1.27 -11.48
N TYR A 55 -2.50 -2.11 -11.47
CA TYR A 55 -2.77 -3.02 -12.57
C TYR A 55 -3.78 -2.46 -13.57
N ARG A 56 -4.93 -1.97 -13.10
CA ARG A 56 -6.03 -1.48 -13.97
C ARG A 56 -5.91 -0.01 -14.40
N CYS A 57 -4.87 0.71 -13.96
CA CYS A 57 -4.68 2.14 -14.23
C CYS A 57 -5.84 3.01 -13.72
N LEU A 58 -6.47 2.67 -12.60
CA LEU A 58 -7.51 3.53 -12.03
C LEU A 58 -6.96 4.90 -11.68
N SER A 59 -7.74 5.95 -11.87
CA SER A 59 -7.29 7.31 -11.56
C SER A 59 -7.11 7.56 -10.07
N MET A 60 -6.12 8.40 -9.77
CA MET A 60 -5.95 9.00 -8.46
C MET A 60 -6.03 10.52 -8.58
N ASP A 61 -6.57 11.15 -7.55
CA ASP A 61 -6.63 12.60 -7.46
C ASP A 61 -5.38 13.12 -6.75
N LYS A 62 -4.60 13.95 -7.43
CA LYS A 62 -3.44 14.58 -6.81
C LYS A 62 -3.89 15.59 -5.76
N ILE A 63 -3.34 15.48 -4.55
CA ILE A 63 -3.58 16.46 -3.48
C ILE A 63 -2.51 17.55 -3.59
N GLU A 64 -2.96 18.78 -3.82
CA GLU A 64 -2.07 19.93 -3.94
C GLU A 64 -1.28 20.19 -2.66
N SER A 65 -0.01 20.59 -2.83
CA SER A 65 0.95 20.77 -1.73
C SER A 65 0.57 21.89 -0.74
N ASN A 66 -0.27 22.82 -1.17
CA ASN A 66 -0.80 23.91 -0.35
C ASN A 66 -2.15 23.58 0.33
N SER A 67 -2.65 22.34 0.19
CA SER A 67 -3.92 21.92 0.77
C SER A 67 -3.92 21.98 2.29
N VAL A 68 -5.02 22.46 2.89
CA VAL A 68 -5.24 22.50 4.34
C VAL A 68 -5.14 21.12 4.99
N ILE A 69 -5.43 20.05 4.25
CA ILE A 69 -5.33 18.66 4.68
C ILE A 69 -3.89 18.32 5.10
N LEU A 70 -2.90 18.99 4.53
CA LEU A 70 -1.48 18.75 4.81
C LEU A 70 -0.94 19.58 5.99
N SER A 71 -1.74 20.49 6.55
CA SER A 71 -1.27 21.45 7.57
C SER A 71 -0.60 20.79 8.78
N HIS A 72 -1.18 19.70 9.29
CA HIS A 72 -0.67 18.97 10.45
C HIS A 72 0.62 18.16 10.18
N VAL A 73 0.96 17.87 8.92
CA VAL A 73 2.21 17.19 8.53
C VAL A 73 3.22 18.15 7.88
N LYS A 74 2.85 19.42 7.71
CA LYS A 74 3.65 20.44 7.05
C LYS A 74 5.12 20.52 7.50
N PRO A 75 5.45 20.45 8.82
CA PRO A 75 6.85 20.48 9.24
C PRO A 75 7.71 19.36 8.65
N LEU A 76 7.14 18.15 8.52
CA LEU A 76 7.82 17.02 7.89
C LEU A 76 7.94 17.22 6.38
N LEU A 77 6.90 17.75 5.73
CA LEU A 77 6.93 18.06 4.30
C LEU A 77 8.01 19.10 3.98
N ASP A 78 8.05 20.19 4.73
CA ASP A 78 9.03 21.26 4.56
C ASP A 78 10.46 20.72 4.79
N SER A 79 10.65 19.85 5.79
CA SER A 79 11.94 19.18 6.03
C SER A 79 12.39 18.30 4.85
N LEU A 80 11.47 17.52 4.27
CA LEU A 80 11.77 16.66 3.12
C LEU A 80 12.13 17.49 1.88
N VAL A 81 11.37 18.57 1.60
CA VAL A 81 11.63 19.46 0.47
C VAL A 81 12.97 20.18 0.62
N ASN A 82 13.31 20.64 1.83
CA ASN A 82 14.62 21.24 2.14
C ASN A 82 15.79 20.27 1.96
N CYS A 83 15.53 18.95 1.99
CA CYS A 83 16.49 17.91 1.68
C CYS A 83 16.43 17.45 0.20
N ASP A 84 15.88 18.27 -0.71
CA ASP A 84 15.73 17.95 -2.13
C ASP A 84 14.92 16.68 -2.45
N VAL A 85 14.12 16.19 -1.49
CA VAL A 85 13.22 15.06 -1.71
C VAL A 85 11.97 15.57 -2.45
N GLY A 86 11.65 14.96 -3.58
CA GLY A 86 10.38 15.18 -4.26
C GLY A 86 9.25 14.51 -3.49
N LEU A 87 8.10 15.18 -3.42
CA LEU A 87 6.93 14.72 -2.69
C LEU A 87 5.70 14.85 -3.59
N GLU A 88 4.94 13.77 -3.68
CA GLU A 88 3.64 13.75 -4.34
C GLU A 88 2.65 12.99 -3.46
N VAL A 89 1.44 13.53 -3.33
CA VAL A 89 0.37 12.95 -2.51
C VAL A 89 -0.84 12.75 -3.41
N TYR A 90 -1.44 11.56 -3.32
CA TYR A 90 -2.57 11.17 -4.14
C TYR A 90 -3.67 10.56 -3.25
N GLU A 91 -4.92 10.93 -3.51
CA GLU A 91 -6.10 10.23 -3.03
C GLU A 91 -6.51 9.16 -4.07
N MET A 92 -6.64 7.92 -3.61
CA MET A 92 -7.22 6.83 -4.40
C MET A 92 -8.74 6.84 -4.27
N THR A 93 -9.43 6.15 -5.17
CA THR A 93 -10.87 5.94 -5.10
C THR A 93 -11.32 5.49 -3.70
N LYS A 94 -12.38 6.11 -3.21
CA LYS A 94 -13.01 5.76 -1.93
C LYS A 94 -13.64 4.37 -1.99
N LEU A 95 -13.49 3.58 -0.92
CA LEU A 95 -14.20 2.30 -0.74
C LEU A 95 -14.90 2.28 0.61
N GLY A 96 -16.24 2.25 0.58
CA GLY A 96 -17.07 2.36 1.78
C GLY A 96 -16.77 3.63 2.58
N SER A 97 -16.43 3.49 3.85
CA SER A 97 -16.05 4.63 4.71
C SER A 97 -14.56 5.02 4.64
N PHE A 98 -13.75 4.30 3.87
CA PHE A 98 -12.29 4.47 3.88
C PHE A 98 -11.82 5.41 2.76
N ARG A 99 -10.95 6.34 3.16
CA ARG A 99 -10.19 7.27 2.34
C ARG A 99 -8.77 6.75 2.27
N THR A 100 -8.32 6.36 1.08
CA THR A 100 -7.01 5.72 0.90
C THR A 100 -6.10 6.66 0.14
N THR A 101 -4.86 6.80 0.61
CA THR A 101 -3.88 7.72 0.03
C THR A 101 -2.58 7.01 -0.31
N MET A 102 -1.91 7.50 -1.33
CA MET A 102 -0.55 7.12 -1.68
C MET A 102 0.33 8.36 -1.57
N VAL A 103 1.44 8.24 -0.84
CA VAL A 103 2.51 9.24 -0.82
C VAL A 103 3.71 8.66 -1.54
N ARG A 104 4.23 9.40 -2.52
CA ARG A 104 5.47 9.10 -3.21
C ARG A 104 6.53 10.09 -2.77
N LEU A 105 7.63 9.56 -2.25
CA LEU A 105 8.86 10.32 -2.01
C LEU A 105 9.90 9.90 -3.04
N ASN A 106 10.50 10.87 -3.74
CA ASN A 106 11.50 10.60 -4.79
C ASN A 106 12.81 11.32 -4.56
N GLY A 107 13.91 10.68 -4.96
CA GLY A 107 15.27 11.19 -4.81
C GLY A 107 15.85 11.76 -6.09
N HIS A 108 15.00 12.26 -6.99
CA HIS A 108 15.43 12.64 -8.35
C HIS A 108 16.39 13.84 -8.36
N ARG A 109 16.33 14.69 -7.32
CA ARG A 109 17.20 15.87 -7.12
C ARG A 109 18.35 15.62 -6.13
N LEU A 110 18.39 14.47 -5.47
CA LEU A 110 19.44 14.12 -4.51
C LEU A 110 20.74 13.68 -5.21
N ILE A 111 21.87 13.76 -4.49
CA ILE A 111 23.17 13.24 -4.95
C ILE A 111 23.70 12.23 -3.90
N PRO A 112 23.93 10.96 -4.27
CA PRO A 112 23.49 10.31 -5.51
C PRO A 112 21.96 10.30 -5.67
N LYS A 113 21.47 10.28 -6.91
CA LYS A 113 20.04 10.14 -7.23
C LYS A 113 19.53 8.76 -6.83
N PHE A 114 18.26 8.66 -6.46
CA PHE A 114 17.52 7.40 -6.40
C PHE A 114 16.10 7.59 -6.92
N GLY A 115 15.40 6.50 -7.20
CA GLY A 115 14.03 6.49 -7.72
C GLY A 115 13.00 6.98 -6.70
N SER A 116 12.10 6.10 -6.27
CA SER A 116 11.04 6.45 -5.33
C SER A 116 10.78 5.40 -4.28
N VAL A 117 10.26 5.87 -3.16
CA VAL A 117 9.59 5.03 -2.16
C VAL A 117 8.13 5.47 -2.06
N ILE A 118 7.25 4.50 -1.87
CA ILE A 118 5.82 4.75 -1.69
C ILE A 118 5.39 4.36 -0.27
N GLY A 119 4.51 5.15 0.30
CA GLY A 119 3.75 4.80 1.49
C GLY A 119 2.27 4.81 1.16
N LEU A 120 1.54 3.89 1.78
CA LEU A 120 0.10 3.76 1.63
C LEU A 120 -0.56 4.04 2.98
N GLY A 121 -1.80 4.52 2.92
CA GLY A 121 -2.59 4.76 4.11
C GLY A 121 -4.07 4.60 3.81
N SER A 122 -4.81 4.03 4.76
CA SER A 122 -6.27 3.93 4.68
C SER A 122 -6.91 4.23 6.02
N ARG A 123 -7.71 5.31 6.06
CA ARG A 123 -8.37 5.82 7.26
C ARG A 123 -9.76 6.33 6.91
N LYS A 124 -10.61 6.54 7.91
CA LYS A 124 -11.92 7.19 7.70
C LYS A 124 -11.77 8.67 7.34
N ASN A 125 -10.78 9.33 7.93
CA ASN A 125 -10.44 10.72 7.68
C ASN A 125 -9.29 10.81 6.68
N LEU A 126 -9.38 11.73 5.71
CA LEU A 126 -8.36 11.90 4.68
C LEU A 126 -7.02 12.41 5.26
N SER A 127 -7.06 13.33 6.22
CA SER A 127 -5.89 13.87 6.92
C SER A 127 -5.08 12.75 7.59
N ASP A 128 -5.76 11.87 8.32
CA ASP A 128 -5.11 10.72 8.98
C ASP A 128 -4.53 9.73 7.97
N SER A 129 -5.21 9.55 6.83
CA SER A 129 -4.74 8.68 5.74
C SER A 129 -3.43 9.22 5.17
N VAL A 130 -3.38 10.53 4.88
CA VAL A 130 -2.16 11.21 4.42
C VAL A 130 -1.04 11.10 5.45
N ALA A 131 -1.33 11.33 6.73
CA ALA A 131 -0.32 11.19 7.77
C ALA A 131 0.28 9.78 7.79
N GLN A 132 -0.57 8.75 7.77
CA GLN A 132 -0.12 7.37 7.75
C GLN A 132 0.77 7.07 6.54
N SER A 133 0.30 7.40 5.32
CA SER A 133 1.05 7.14 4.09
C SER A 133 2.38 7.89 4.06
N LEU A 134 2.41 9.14 4.51
CA LEU A 134 3.62 9.92 4.64
C LEU A 134 4.61 9.30 5.64
N PHE A 135 4.16 8.91 6.84
CA PHE A 135 5.03 8.29 7.83
C PHE A 135 5.61 6.97 7.33
N GLU A 136 4.83 6.17 6.60
CA GLU A 136 5.32 4.94 6.00
C GLU A 136 6.38 5.22 4.92
N ALA A 137 6.11 6.17 4.02
CA ALA A 137 7.06 6.56 2.99
C ALA A 137 8.35 7.11 3.59
N ALA A 138 8.24 7.99 4.60
CA ALA A 138 9.38 8.59 5.29
C ALA A 138 10.23 7.55 6.03
N ARG A 139 9.59 6.56 6.68
CA ARG A 139 10.31 5.44 7.32
C ARG A 139 11.10 4.61 6.30
N LYS A 140 10.50 4.31 5.14
CA LYS A 140 11.18 3.60 4.05
C LYS A 140 12.33 4.42 3.49
N LEU A 141 12.12 5.72 3.29
CA LEU A 141 13.17 6.64 2.86
C LEU A 141 14.33 6.67 3.85
N ALA A 142 14.05 6.86 5.14
CA ALA A 142 15.05 6.86 6.19
C ALA A 142 15.84 5.55 6.21
N TYR A 143 15.18 4.40 6.07
CA TYR A 143 15.86 3.11 5.93
C TYR A 143 16.81 3.09 4.73
N CYS A 144 16.38 3.56 3.57
CA CYS A 144 17.22 3.62 2.36
C CYS A 144 18.43 4.55 2.52
N LEU A 145 18.25 5.69 3.21
CA LEU A 145 19.30 6.67 3.42
C LEU A 145 20.32 6.22 4.49
N VAL A 146 19.84 5.64 5.60
CA VAL A 146 20.67 5.26 6.76
C VAL A 146 21.43 3.96 6.54
N SER A 147 20.81 2.97 5.91
CA SER A 147 21.48 1.68 5.66
C SER A 147 22.55 1.77 4.57
N GLY A 148 22.60 2.87 3.82
CA GLY A 148 23.38 2.97 2.58
C GLY A 148 22.90 2.02 1.49
N ASP A 149 21.83 1.25 1.74
CA ASP A 149 21.21 0.30 0.82
C ASP A 149 20.41 1.06 -0.25
N ARG A 150 21.18 1.62 -1.19
CA ARG A 150 20.67 2.18 -2.43
C ARG A 150 20.58 1.13 -3.53
N ASN A 151 20.65 -0.16 -3.17
CA ASN A 151 20.45 -1.22 -4.14
C ASN A 151 19.11 -1.00 -4.83
N SER A 152 19.12 -1.21 -6.13
CA SER A 152 17.94 -1.10 -6.98
C SER A 152 18.02 -2.20 -8.01
N LEU A 153 16.86 -2.67 -8.48
CA LEU A 153 16.79 -3.55 -9.63
C LEU A 153 16.47 -2.71 -10.85
N SER A 154 17.22 -2.90 -11.94
CA SER A 154 16.77 -2.45 -13.25
C SER A 154 15.50 -3.21 -13.65
N LEU A 155 14.77 -2.66 -14.63
CA LEU A 155 13.59 -3.33 -15.16
C LEU A 155 13.94 -4.71 -15.76
N GLU A 156 15.08 -4.83 -16.44
CA GLU A 156 15.50 -6.09 -17.07
C GLU A 156 15.89 -7.15 -16.03
N GLU A 157 16.60 -6.78 -14.97
CA GLU A 157 16.89 -7.68 -13.84
C GLU A 157 15.59 -8.14 -13.18
N PHE A 158 14.66 -7.22 -12.91
CA PHE A 158 13.38 -7.56 -12.32
C PHE A 158 12.57 -8.53 -13.20
N LYS A 159 12.57 -8.33 -14.52
CA LYS A 159 11.89 -9.23 -15.47
C LYS A 159 12.50 -10.63 -15.53
N SER A 160 13.78 -10.76 -15.20
CA SER A 160 14.49 -12.05 -15.19
C SER A 160 14.21 -12.90 -13.95
N LEU A 161 13.56 -12.32 -12.93
CA LEU A 161 13.16 -13.05 -11.73
C LEU A 161 12.00 -14.00 -12.01
N GLU A 162 12.14 -15.27 -11.61
CA GLU A 162 11.09 -16.29 -11.76
C GLU A 162 9.87 -16.00 -10.87
N SER A 163 10.10 -15.47 -9.67
CA SER A 163 9.03 -15.17 -8.69
C SER A 163 9.35 -13.90 -7.91
N PRO A 164 9.07 -12.71 -8.47
CA PRO A 164 9.32 -11.45 -7.78
C PRO A 164 8.57 -11.33 -6.46
N SER A 165 9.22 -10.80 -5.44
CA SER A 165 8.66 -10.53 -4.12
C SER A 165 8.36 -9.04 -3.91
N ILE A 166 7.71 -8.69 -2.79
CA ILE A 166 7.51 -7.28 -2.39
C ILE A 166 8.83 -6.52 -2.25
N VAL A 167 9.91 -7.20 -1.85
CA VAL A 167 11.24 -6.57 -1.70
C VAL A 167 11.78 -6.19 -3.07
N ASP A 168 11.59 -7.04 -4.07
CA ASP A 168 12.03 -6.81 -5.45
C ASP A 168 11.27 -5.64 -6.10
N HIS A 169 9.96 -5.56 -5.86
CA HIS A 169 9.16 -4.39 -6.26
C HIS A 169 9.67 -3.10 -5.61
N GLY A 170 10.04 -3.17 -4.33
CA GLY A 170 10.67 -2.04 -3.62
C GLY A 170 12.04 -1.66 -4.18
N LEU A 171 12.86 -2.63 -4.59
CA LEU A 171 14.14 -2.41 -5.27
C LEU A 171 13.95 -1.80 -6.66
N LEU A 172 12.98 -2.28 -7.44
CA LEU A 172 12.65 -1.72 -8.75
C LEU A 172 12.15 -0.27 -8.63
N GLY A 173 11.27 0.02 -7.67
CA GLY A 173 10.80 1.38 -7.41
C GLY A 173 11.93 2.36 -7.06
N ARG A 174 13.01 1.87 -6.43
CA ARG A 174 14.22 2.64 -6.11
C ARG A 174 15.12 2.90 -7.32
N ASN A 175 14.94 2.22 -8.44
CA ASN A 175 15.68 2.51 -9.66
C ASN A 175 15.25 3.85 -10.24
N TYR A 176 16.21 4.75 -10.49
CA TYR A 176 15.92 6.10 -10.97
C TYR A 176 15.25 6.10 -12.35
N GLU A 177 15.79 5.36 -13.31
CA GLU A 177 15.27 5.32 -14.68
C GLU A 177 13.84 4.76 -14.72
N TYR A 178 13.58 3.69 -13.98
CA TYR A 178 12.23 3.13 -13.85
C TYR A 178 11.27 4.13 -13.21
N SER A 179 11.68 4.75 -12.11
CA SER A 179 10.87 5.69 -11.33
C SER A 179 10.49 6.96 -12.11
N VAL A 180 11.39 7.52 -12.91
CA VAL A 180 11.09 8.71 -13.72
C VAL A 180 10.03 8.41 -14.78
N ASN A 181 9.98 7.16 -15.28
CA ASN A 181 9.01 6.73 -16.29
C ASN A 181 7.68 6.23 -15.70
N LEU A 182 7.58 6.10 -14.37
CA LEU A 182 6.32 5.76 -13.70
C LEU A 182 5.40 6.98 -13.68
N ASN A 183 4.40 6.96 -14.57
CA ASN A 183 3.33 7.94 -14.53
C ASN A 183 2.20 7.47 -13.60
N TYR A 184 2.12 8.05 -12.42
CA TYR A 184 1.03 7.85 -11.46
C TYR A 184 -0.15 8.82 -11.68
N ASP A 185 0.08 9.90 -12.42
CA ASP A 185 -0.96 10.86 -12.78
C ASP A 185 -1.71 10.35 -14.01
N THR A 186 -2.86 9.74 -13.77
CA THR A 186 -3.77 9.32 -14.83
C THR A 186 -5.03 10.20 -14.87
N SER A 187 -4.93 11.48 -14.47
CA SER A 187 -6.03 12.46 -14.55
C SER A 187 -6.66 12.58 -15.95
N THR A 188 -5.99 12.08 -16.99
CA THR A 188 -6.51 11.98 -18.37
C THR A 188 -7.41 10.77 -18.63
N ARG A 189 -7.52 9.82 -17.69
CA ARG A 189 -8.46 8.69 -17.79
C ARG A 189 -9.76 9.08 -17.11
N SER A 190 -10.67 9.63 -17.90
CA SER A 190 -12.03 10.00 -17.49
C SER A 190 -12.81 8.75 -17.06
N GLY A 191 -12.79 8.45 -15.77
CA GLY A 191 -13.58 7.39 -15.18
C GLY A 191 -13.51 7.48 -13.67
N THR A 192 -14.47 8.18 -13.06
CA THR A 192 -14.78 7.97 -11.64
C THR A 192 -15.40 6.59 -11.49
N GLU A 193 -14.57 5.54 -11.59
CA GLU A 193 -15.01 4.21 -11.21
C GLU A 193 -15.32 4.25 -9.72
N CYS A 194 -16.60 4.22 -9.38
CA CYS A 194 -17.05 4.09 -8.02
C CYS A 194 -17.11 2.60 -7.70
N PHE A 195 -16.26 2.14 -6.78
CA PHE A 195 -16.38 0.78 -6.29
C PHE A 195 -17.70 0.63 -5.53
N GLN A 196 -18.45 -0.42 -5.84
CA GLN A 196 -19.48 -0.88 -4.92
C GLN A 196 -18.83 -1.16 -3.55
N ASP A 197 -19.46 -0.70 -2.47
CA ASP A 197 -18.96 -1.00 -1.13
C ASP A 197 -19.11 -2.50 -0.84
N ILE A 198 -18.02 -3.23 -1.01
CA ILE A 198 -17.89 -4.66 -0.75
C ILE A 198 -17.33 -4.95 0.66
N THR A 199 -17.07 -3.93 1.48
CA THR A 199 -16.38 -4.11 2.77
C THR A 199 -17.20 -4.93 3.76
N GLY A 200 -18.53 -4.85 3.70
CA GLY A 200 -19.45 -5.64 4.53
C GLY A 200 -19.44 -7.15 4.28
N GLU A 201 -18.81 -7.60 3.19
CA GLU A 201 -18.69 -9.02 2.83
C GLU A 201 -17.38 -9.67 3.34
N THR A 202 -16.59 -8.91 4.09
CA THR A 202 -15.30 -9.36 4.62
C THR A 202 -15.52 -10.39 5.73
N LYS A 203 -14.84 -11.52 5.62
CA LYS A 203 -14.78 -12.56 6.64
C LYS A 203 -13.58 -12.32 7.54
N PHE A 204 -13.77 -12.48 8.84
CA PHE A 204 -12.72 -12.34 9.84
C PHE A 204 -12.47 -13.67 10.51
N THR A 205 -11.21 -14.10 10.50
CA THR A 205 -10.74 -15.33 11.14
C THR A 205 -9.76 -14.96 12.23
N LEU A 206 -10.03 -15.38 13.47
CA LEU A 206 -9.06 -15.24 14.56
C LEU A 206 -7.96 -16.27 14.36
N LEU A 207 -6.72 -15.81 14.29
CA LEU A 207 -5.54 -16.64 14.20
C LEU A 207 -5.02 -16.96 15.60
N GLN A 208 -4.59 -18.19 15.79
CA GLN A 208 -3.96 -18.65 17.03
C GLN A 208 -2.61 -19.24 16.68
N SER A 209 -1.57 -18.82 17.41
CA SER A 209 -0.28 -19.47 17.34
C SER A 209 -0.21 -20.54 18.43
N SER A 210 0.36 -21.69 18.06
CA SER A 210 0.73 -22.77 18.98
C SER A 210 2.15 -22.57 19.56
N SER A 211 2.83 -21.49 19.18
CA SER A 211 4.22 -21.23 19.58
C SER A 211 4.33 -20.92 21.06
N ALA A 212 5.17 -21.71 21.74
CA ALA A 212 5.54 -21.48 23.12
C ALA A 212 6.21 -20.11 23.35
N VAL A 213 6.79 -19.50 22.31
CA VAL A 213 7.44 -18.17 22.39
C VAL A 213 6.42 -17.06 22.61
N LEU A 214 5.23 -17.18 22.00
CA LEU A 214 4.18 -16.17 22.12
C LEU A 214 3.36 -16.35 23.40
N GLY A 215 3.32 -17.54 23.98
CA GLY A 215 2.68 -17.84 25.27
C GLY A 215 1.26 -17.27 25.35
N GLU A 216 0.93 -16.65 26.49
CA GLU A 216 -0.29 -15.86 26.65
C GLU A 216 -0.11 -14.45 26.05
N CYS A 217 -0.08 -14.37 24.72
CA CYS A 217 -0.01 -13.08 24.04
C CYS A 217 -1.32 -12.29 24.26
N PRO A 218 -1.29 -11.05 24.78
CA PRO A 218 -2.50 -10.26 25.04
C PRO A 218 -3.12 -9.65 23.77
N LEU A 219 -2.57 -9.95 22.58
CA LEU A 219 -3.04 -9.42 21.32
C LEU A 219 -3.92 -10.45 20.60
N TYR A 220 -5.03 -9.96 20.06
CA TYR A 220 -5.81 -10.68 19.06
C TYR A 220 -5.14 -10.50 17.71
N VAL A 221 -4.86 -11.60 17.00
CA VAL A 221 -4.40 -11.57 15.62
C VAL A 221 -5.53 -12.05 14.73
N VAL A 222 -5.96 -11.19 13.81
CA VAL A 222 -7.11 -11.47 12.93
C VAL A 222 -6.68 -11.38 11.48
N LEU A 223 -7.12 -12.34 10.67
CA LEU A 223 -7.08 -12.30 9.22
C LEU A 223 -8.43 -11.83 8.67
N ALA A 224 -8.41 -10.83 7.79
CA ALA A 224 -9.53 -10.36 7.00
C ALA A 224 -9.42 -10.88 5.56
N GLU A 225 -10.47 -11.53 5.07
CA GLU A 225 -10.55 -12.04 3.70
C GLU A 225 -11.83 -11.58 3.02
N ASN A 226 -11.69 -11.11 1.78
CA ASN A 226 -12.83 -10.71 0.96
C ASN A 226 -12.63 -11.21 -0.47
N LYS A 227 -13.49 -12.13 -0.92
CA LYS A 227 -13.40 -12.74 -2.25
C LYS A 227 -13.63 -11.74 -3.39
N LYS A 228 -14.24 -10.60 -3.10
CA LYS A 228 -14.46 -9.54 -4.09
C LYS A 228 -13.31 -8.53 -4.15
N MET A 229 -12.34 -8.60 -3.25
CA MET A 229 -11.18 -7.73 -3.26
C MET A 229 -10.02 -8.37 -4.03
N THR A 230 -9.42 -7.59 -4.93
CA THR A 230 -8.17 -7.90 -5.62
C THR A 230 -7.09 -8.39 -4.66
N LYS A 231 -6.56 -9.59 -4.93
CA LYS A 231 -5.43 -10.15 -4.19
C LYS A 231 -4.15 -9.40 -4.54
N VAL A 232 -3.22 -9.33 -3.58
CA VAL A 232 -1.86 -8.87 -3.86
C VAL A 232 -1.18 -9.93 -4.71
N ILE A 233 -0.82 -9.54 -5.93
CA ILE A 233 -0.05 -10.36 -6.85
C ILE A 233 1.27 -9.63 -7.05
N PHE A 234 2.39 -10.36 -7.00
CA PHE A 234 3.70 -9.82 -7.33
C PHE A 234 4.10 -10.30 -8.71
N GLY A 235 4.57 -9.38 -9.54
CA GLY A 235 5.09 -9.72 -10.86
C GLY A 235 4.98 -8.55 -11.81
N GLN A 236 5.11 -8.84 -13.10
CA GLN A 236 4.88 -7.82 -14.12
C GLN A 236 3.40 -7.41 -14.14
N ARG A 237 3.17 -6.19 -14.62
CA ARG A 237 1.83 -5.67 -14.93
C ARG A 237 1.22 -6.45 -16.10
N ASN A 238 0.74 -7.67 -15.86
CA ASN A 238 0.01 -8.45 -16.86
C ASN A 238 -1.48 -8.51 -16.50
N MET A 239 -2.31 -7.89 -17.34
CA MET A 239 -3.78 -7.85 -17.20
C MET A 239 -4.41 -9.25 -17.22
N GLU A 240 -3.75 -10.26 -17.80
CA GLU A 240 -4.23 -11.64 -17.81
C GLU A 240 -4.20 -12.28 -16.42
N THR A 241 -3.22 -11.90 -15.58
CA THR A 241 -3.11 -12.35 -14.19
C THR A 241 -4.31 -11.88 -13.36
N LEU A 242 -4.79 -10.66 -13.60
CA LEU A 242 -6.02 -10.15 -12.97
C LEU A 242 -7.26 -10.93 -13.41
N LYS A 243 -7.41 -11.21 -14.71
CA LYS A 243 -8.58 -11.94 -15.26
C LYS A 243 -8.78 -13.32 -14.63
N SER A 244 -7.67 -14.02 -14.32
CA SER A 244 -7.72 -15.32 -13.63
C SER A 244 -8.22 -15.23 -12.18
N SER A 245 -8.08 -14.06 -11.53
CA SER A 245 -8.62 -13.77 -10.20
C SER A 245 -10.06 -13.24 -10.23
N GLU A 246 -10.59 -12.90 -11.41
CA GLU A 246 -11.80 -12.12 -11.66
C GLU A 246 -13.00 -12.92 -12.20
N SER A 247 -13.03 -14.25 -12.11
CA SER A 247 -14.18 -15.05 -12.57
C SER A 247 -15.52 -14.79 -11.83
N ASN A 248 -15.67 -13.66 -11.12
CA ASN A 248 -16.86 -13.23 -10.39
C ASN A 248 -17.16 -11.71 -10.40
N HIS A 249 -16.70 -10.91 -11.39
CA HIS A 249 -17.01 -9.46 -11.41
C HIS A 249 -17.98 -9.03 -12.51
N ASN A 250 -19.20 -8.65 -12.10
CA ASN A 250 -20.06 -7.72 -12.82
C ASN A 250 -19.50 -6.31 -12.65
N LEU A 251 -18.52 -5.95 -13.48
CA LEU A 251 -18.30 -4.54 -13.80
C LEU A 251 -19.51 -4.10 -14.63
N THR A 252 -20.23 -3.05 -14.22
CA THR A 252 -21.22 -2.44 -15.11
C THR A 252 -20.45 -1.81 -16.27
N GLU A 253 -20.55 -2.43 -17.45
CA GLU A 253 -19.99 -1.92 -18.69
C GLU A 253 -20.56 -0.51 -18.96
N THR A 254 -19.70 0.51 -18.89
CA THR A 254 -19.98 1.82 -19.49
C THR A 254 -19.56 1.77 -20.96
N PRO A 255 -20.34 2.35 -21.89
CA PRO A 255 -20.23 2.04 -23.30
C PRO A 255 -18.94 2.62 -23.89
N HIS A 256 -18.28 1.80 -24.71
CA HIS A 256 -17.21 2.24 -25.60
C HIS A 256 -17.71 3.38 -26.50
N ILE A 257 -17.25 4.60 -26.24
CA ILE A 257 -17.25 5.64 -27.28
C ILE A 257 -15.93 5.44 -28.03
N MET A 258 -16.04 4.78 -29.18
CA MET A 258 -14.96 4.72 -30.16
C MET A 258 -14.84 6.09 -30.86
N SER A 259 -13.59 6.52 -31.00
CA SER A 259 -13.04 7.57 -31.89
C SER A 259 -13.62 8.97 -31.81
#